data_AF-A0A353XVL7-F1
#
_entry.id   AF-A0A353XVL7-F1
#
_cell.length_a   1.000
_cell.length_b   1.000
_cell.length_c   1.000
_cell.angle_alpha   90.00
_cell.angle_beta   90.00
_cell.angle_gamma   90.00
#
_symmetry.space_group_name_H-M   'P 1'
#
loop_
_entity.id
_entity.type
_entity.pdbx_description
1 polymer ?
#
loop_
_entity_poly.entity_id
_entity_poly.type
_entity_poly.pdbx_seq_one_letter_code
_entity_poly.pdbx_strand_id
1 'polypeptide(L)'
;IIIFFIIINLRGLKDAALAQKICVFALVFSLLVITLFTFGSIGEVEQQNLQSNLGTIDTASIIRIIAFAPWAFIGFDTVAQLAGDHRIAAKTVSRVTLLAIIIGALIYNVLNLITALGVNSTELDAVSWQTGQAVKTLVGNGLFYLLGVAMFGAVISGLNGFFIGSSRLVLSMSQDYDIGTQPLNNKSDADLRATKNVETVETSSGSINIPKWIIFFIGG
;
A
#
# COMPACT_ATOMS: atom_id res chain seq x y z
N ILE A 1 16.68 8.54 -5.82
CA ILE A 1 15.43 8.53 -5.02
C ILE A 1 15.20 7.19 -4.30
N ILE A 2 15.26 6.05 -4.99
CA ILE A 2 14.90 4.73 -4.43
C ILE A 2 15.84 4.28 -3.30
N ILE A 3 17.16 4.45 -3.47
CA ILE A 3 18.17 4.07 -2.44
C ILE A 3 18.06 4.94 -1.17
N PHE A 4 17.74 6.23 -1.33
CA PHE A 4 17.49 7.14 -0.21
C PHE A 4 16.25 6.73 0.61
N PHE A 5 15.19 6.28 -0.08
CA PHE A 5 13.97 5.74 0.54
C PHE A 5 14.22 4.42 1.29
N ILE A 6 15.11 3.58 0.77
CA ILE A 6 15.52 2.31 1.40
C ILE A 6 16.31 2.57 2.69
N ILE A 7 17.25 3.53 2.68
CA ILE A 7 18.08 3.89 3.85
C ILE A 7 17.24 4.48 4.98
N ILE A 8 16.23 5.30 4.68
CA ILE A 8 15.32 5.86 5.69
C ILE A 8 14.42 4.77 6.28
N ASN A 9 13.94 3.82 5.45
CA ASN A 9 13.08 2.73 5.92
C ASN A 9 13.79 1.72 6.83
N LEU A 10 15.12 1.63 6.78
CA LEU A 10 15.90 0.68 7.58
C LEU A 10 16.24 1.17 9.01
N ARG A 11 16.10 2.46 9.31
CA ARG A 11 16.64 3.06 10.55
C ARG A 11 15.74 2.96 11.81
N GLY A 12 14.57 2.31 11.71
CA GLY A 12 13.73 2.07 12.89
C GLY A 12 12.41 1.39 12.56
N LEU A 13 12.40 0.05 12.49
CA LEU A 13 11.20 -0.73 12.13
C LEU A 13 9.99 -0.52 13.07
N LYS A 14 10.23 -0.26 14.36
CA LYS A 14 9.14 -0.14 15.35
C LYS A 14 8.43 1.21 15.26
N ASP A 15 9.20 2.29 15.20
CA ASP A 15 8.65 3.66 15.11
C ASP A 15 8.07 3.95 13.72
N ALA A 16 8.69 3.40 12.67
CA ALA A 16 8.17 3.50 11.30
C ALA A 16 6.80 2.80 11.16
N ALA A 17 6.61 1.62 11.76
CA ALA A 17 5.33 0.93 11.73
C ALA A 17 4.22 1.71 12.46
N LEU A 18 4.55 2.37 13.59
CA LEU A 18 3.60 3.23 14.30
C LEU A 18 3.24 4.46 13.45
N ALA A 19 4.24 5.14 12.88
CA ALA A 19 4.03 6.29 12.01
C ALA A 19 3.18 5.92 10.78
N GLN A 20 3.43 4.77 10.16
CA GLN A 20 2.63 4.26 9.04
C GLN A 20 1.18 4.02 9.41
N LYS A 21 0.92 3.38 10.56
CA LYS A 21 -0.45 3.19 11.06
C LYS A 21 -1.16 4.52 11.26
N ILE A 22 -0.46 5.51 11.83
CA ILE A 22 -1.02 6.87 12.01
C ILE A 22 -1.33 7.51 10.66
N CYS A 23 -0.42 7.43 9.68
CA CYS A 23 -0.64 7.99 8.35
C CYS A 23 -1.82 7.34 7.62
N VAL A 24 -1.98 6.01 7.70
CA VAL A 24 -3.11 5.30 7.10
C VAL A 24 -4.42 5.71 7.78
N PHE A 25 -4.44 5.80 9.11
CA PHE A 25 -5.63 6.26 9.82
C PHE A 25 -5.97 7.72 9.51
N ALA A 26 -4.97 8.59 9.44
CA ALA A 26 -5.12 9.98 9.04
C ALA A 26 -5.64 10.12 7.60
N LEU A 27 -5.22 9.24 6.68
CA LEU A 27 -5.71 9.22 5.31
C LEU A 27 -7.20 8.87 5.27
N VAL A 28 -7.60 7.76 5.89
CA VAL A 28 -9.00 7.33 5.93
C VAL A 28 -9.87 8.37 6.63
N PHE A 29 -9.37 8.96 7.73
CA PHE A 29 -10.05 10.03 8.45
C PHE A 29 -10.23 11.27 7.56
N SER A 30 -9.18 11.72 6.88
CA SER A 30 -9.25 12.87 5.97
C SER A 30 -10.28 12.65 4.86
N LEU A 31 -10.32 11.44 4.29
CA LEU A 31 -11.29 11.06 3.27
C LEU A 31 -12.74 11.13 3.81
N LEU A 32 -12.96 10.64 5.03
CA LEU A 32 -14.26 10.70 5.69
C LEU A 32 -14.71 12.15 5.91
N VAL A 33 -13.81 13.02 6.39
CA VAL A 33 -14.09 14.46 6.60
C VAL A 33 -14.41 15.15 5.28
N ILE A 34 -13.62 14.94 4.23
CA ILE A 34 -13.87 15.50 2.89
C ILE A 34 -15.25 15.06 2.41
N THR A 35 -15.56 13.76 2.52
CA THR A 35 -16.83 13.21 2.07
C THR A 35 -18.00 13.87 2.78
N LEU A 36 -17.99 13.90 4.12
CA LEU A 36 -19.07 14.53 4.90
C LEU A 36 -19.23 16.02 4.59
N PHE A 37 -18.12 16.75 4.44
CA PHE A 37 -18.16 18.18 4.15
C PHE A 37 -18.73 18.46 2.75
N THR A 38 -18.27 17.71 1.74
CA THR A 38 -18.76 17.83 0.37
C THR A 38 -20.25 17.51 0.27
N PHE A 39 -20.71 16.42 0.88
CA PHE A 39 -22.14 16.05 0.85
C PHE A 39 -23.02 16.99 1.68
N GLY A 40 -22.50 17.57 2.76
CA GLY A 40 -23.22 18.57 3.57
C GLY A 40 -23.33 19.94 2.92
N SER A 41 -22.49 20.23 1.92
CA SER A 41 -22.37 21.57 1.31
C SER A 41 -22.71 21.57 -0.20
N ILE A 42 -23.41 20.55 -0.70
CA ILE A 42 -23.78 20.49 -2.13
C ILE A 42 -24.72 21.66 -2.46
N GLY A 43 -24.20 22.60 -3.25
CA GLY A 43 -24.95 23.72 -3.80
C GLY A 43 -25.23 23.55 -5.30
N GLU A 44 -25.64 24.65 -5.93
CA GLU A 44 -25.99 24.69 -7.35
C GLU A 44 -24.75 24.57 -8.26
N VAL A 45 -23.61 25.11 -7.84
CA VAL A 45 -22.33 25.09 -8.59
C VAL A 45 -21.79 23.66 -8.68
N GLU A 46 -21.85 22.92 -7.59
CA GLU A 46 -21.38 21.54 -7.48
C GLU A 46 -22.26 20.60 -8.31
N GLN A 47 -23.58 20.85 -8.33
CA GLN A 47 -24.50 20.12 -9.21
C GLN A 47 -24.23 20.41 -10.69
N GLN A 48 -23.92 21.66 -11.05
CA GLN A 48 -23.53 22.02 -12.42
C GLN A 48 -22.21 21.36 -12.82
N ASN A 49 -21.22 21.32 -11.93
CA ASN A 49 -19.96 20.60 -12.15
C ASN A 49 -20.22 19.11 -12.37
N LEU A 50 -21.07 18.49 -11.55
CA LEU A 50 -21.42 17.08 -11.71
C LEU A 50 -22.06 16.83 -13.07
N GLN A 51 -23.03 17.66 -13.48
CA GLN A 51 -23.69 17.52 -14.78
C GLN A 51 -22.72 17.72 -15.96
N SER A 52 -21.78 18.67 -15.85
CA SER A 52 -20.74 18.89 -16.86
C SER A 52 -19.81 17.67 -17.04
N ASN A 53 -19.57 16.94 -15.95
CA ASN A 53 -18.74 15.72 -15.96
C ASN A 53 -19.50 14.46 -16.40
N LEU A 54 -20.83 14.51 -16.53
CA LEU A 54 -21.63 13.40 -17.05
C LEU A 54 -21.51 13.34 -18.57
N GLY A 55 -20.54 12.56 -19.04
CA GLY A 55 -20.37 12.23 -20.45
C GLY A 55 -21.39 11.19 -20.95
N THR A 56 -21.43 11.00 -22.28
CA THR A 56 -22.19 9.92 -22.89
C THR A 56 -21.53 8.57 -22.63
N ILE A 57 -22.36 7.54 -22.39
CA ILE A 57 -21.88 6.17 -22.19
C ILE A 57 -21.49 5.63 -23.57
N ASP A 58 -20.20 5.64 -23.87
CA ASP A 58 -19.62 5.01 -25.05
C ASP A 58 -18.90 3.70 -24.71
N THR A 59 -18.94 2.75 -25.64
CA THR A 59 -18.30 1.42 -25.47
C THR A 59 -16.80 1.56 -25.27
N ALA A 60 -16.15 2.54 -25.93
CA ALA A 60 -14.72 2.77 -25.75
C ALA A 60 -14.39 3.26 -24.33
N SER A 61 -15.24 4.11 -23.73
CA SER A 61 -15.07 4.58 -22.36
C SER A 61 -15.20 3.45 -21.34
N ILE A 62 -16.14 2.53 -21.55
CA ILE A 62 -16.30 1.34 -20.70
C ILE A 62 -15.05 0.46 -20.75
N ILE A 63 -14.54 0.17 -21.95
CA ILE A 63 -13.34 -0.65 -22.14
C ILE A 63 -12.12 -0.02 -21.46
N ARG A 64 -11.97 1.31 -21.52
CA ARG A 64 -10.88 2.04 -20.85
C ARG A 64 -10.94 1.88 -19.32
N ILE A 65 -12.12 2.00 -18.72
CA ILE A 65 -12.30 1.84 -17.28
C ILE A 65 -11.97 0.40 -16.86
N ILE A 66 -12.46 -0.59 -17.61
CA ILE A 66 -12.18 -2.02 -17.35
C ILE A 66 -10.69 -2.31 -17.47
N ALA A 67 -10.00 -1.72 -18.46
CA ALA A 67 -8.56 -1.89 -18.63
C ALA A 67 -7.73 -1.28 -17.48
N PHE A 68 -8.23 -0.22 -16.83
CA PHE A 68 -7.57 0.42 -15.69
C PHE A 68 -7.82 -0.32 -14.36
N ALA A 69 -8.98 -0.95 -14.22
CA ALA A 69 -9.40 -1.59 -12.96
C ALA A 69 -8.35 -2.56 -12.36
N PRO A 70 -7.66 -3.44 -13.11
CA PRO A 70 -6.65 -4.35 -12.54
C PRO A 70 -5.51 -3.63 -11.81
N TRP A 71 -5.11 -2.45 -12.29
CA TRP A 71 -4.04 -1.67 -11.68
C TRP A 71 -4.46 -1.07 -10.34
N ALA A 72 -5.71 -0.58 -10.26
CA ALA A 72 -6.26 0.07 -9.07
C ALA A 72 -6.40 -0.88 -7.86
N PHE A 73 -6.48 -2.19 -8.11
CA PHE A 73 -6.62 -3.23 -7.09
C PHE A 73 -5.34 -4.07 -6.92
N ILE A 74 -4.18 -3.60 -7.36
CA ILE A 74 -2.92 -4.33 -7.13
C ILE A 74 -2.58 -4.33 -5.62
N GLY A 75 -2.26 -5.49 -5.06
CA GLY A 75 -1.81 -5.64 -3.66
C GLY A 75 -2.71 -6.45 -2.71
N PHE A 76 -3.90 -6.90 -3.12
CA PHE A 76 -4.74 -7.78 -2.29
C PHE A 76 -4.11 -9.15 -1.99
N ASP A 77 -3.21 -9.60 -2.86
CA ASP A 77 -2.47 -10.86 -2.78
C ASP A 77 -1.47 -10.88 -1.62
N THR A 78 -0.91 -9.73 -1.26
CA THR A 78 -0.01 -9.58 -0.10
C THR A 78 -0.70 -9.90 1.21
N VAL A 79 -2.01 -9.60 1.34
CA VAL A 79 -2.81 -9.91 2.53
C VAL A 79 -3.00 -11.42 2.66
N ALA A 80 -3.25 -12.11 1.54
CA ALA A 80 -3.38 -13.56 1.52
C ALA A 80 -2.05 -14.24 1.84
N GLN A 81 -0.93 -13.74 1.29
CA GLN A 81 0.42 -14.23 1.57
C GLN A 81 0.77 -14.06 3.05
N LEU A 82 0.53 -12.88 3.64
CA LEU A 82 0.84 -12.60 5.04
C LEU A 82 0.03 -13.48 6.01
N ALA A 83 -1.22 -13.79 5.67
CA ALA A 83 -2.07 -14.56 6.56
C ALA A 83 -1.74 -16.07 6.59
N GLY A 84 -1.14 -16.60 5.53
CA GLY A 84 -0.57 -17.95 5.51
C GLY A 84 0.51 -18.14 6.58
N ASP A 85 1.32 -17.10 6.80
CA ASP A 85 2.41 -17.11 7.80
C ASP A 85 1.93 -17.00 9.24
N HIS A 86 0.75 -16.41 9.46
CA HIS A 86 0.21 -16.17 10.81
C HIS A 86 -0.72 -17.27 11.33
N ARG A 87 -0.76 -18.47 10.71
CA ARG A 87 -1.67 -19.58 11.08
C ARG A 87 -3.14 -19.13 11.22
N ILE A 88 -3.54 -18.15 10.41
CA ILE A 88 -4.91 -17.65 10.40
C ILE A 88 -5.77 -18.64 9.59
N ALA A 89 -6.97 -18.95 10.07
CA ALA A 89 -7.88 -19.81 9.33
C ALA A 89 -8.15 -19.24 7.93
N ALA A 90 -7.97 -20.06 6.89
CA ALA A 90 -8.11 -19.65 5.48
C ALA A 90 -9.44 -18.92 5.19
N LYS A 91 -10.52 -19.32 5.88
CA LYS A 91 -11.84 -18.69 5.79
C LYS A 91 -11.85 -17.23 6.27
N THR A 92 -11.08 -16.91 7.30
CA THR A 92 -10.96 -15.53 7.82
C THR A 92 -10.18 -14.66 6.86
N VAL A 93 -9.08 -15.19 6.31
CA VAL A 93 -8.25 -14.50 5.32
C VAL A 93 -9.06 -14.11 4.10
N SER A 94 -9.76 -15.09 3.50
CA SER A 94 -10.59 -14.87 2.32
C SER A 94 -11.69 -13.81 2.57
N ARG A 95 -12.32 -13.83 3.74
CA ARG A 95 -13.35 -12.84 4.12
C ARG A 95 -12.77 -11.43 4.28
N VAL A 96 -11.61 -11.30 4.93
CA VAL A 96 -10.96 -10.01 5.14
C VAL A 96 -10.47 -9.42 3.81
N THR A 97 -9.89 -10.24 2.93
CA THR A 97 -9.48 -9.80 1.59
C THR A 97 -10.67 -9.35 0.76
N LEU A 98 -11.78 -10.10 0.75
CA LEU A 98 -13.00 -9.70 0.05
C LEU A 98 -13.56 -8.36 0.58
N LEU A 99 -13.60 -8.22 1.90
CA LEU A 99 -14.06 -6.98 2.55
C LEU A 99 -13.16 -5.79 2.17
N ALA A 100 -11.84 -5.99 2.13
CA ALA A 100 -10.89 -4.95 1.74
C ALA A 100 -11.11 -4.49 0.29
N ILE A 101 -11.37 -5.42 -0.65
CA ILE A 101 -11.65 -5.09 -2.05
C ILE A 101 -12.96 -4.27 -2.15
N ILE A 102 -14.02 -4.68 -1.44
CA ILE A 102 -15.30 -3.96 -1.46
C ILE A 102 -15.14 -2.54 -0.89
N ILE A 103 -14.45 -2.39 0.24
CA ILE A 103 -14.19 -1.08 0.85
C ILE A 103 -13.34 -0.21 -0.09
N GLY A 104 -12.30 -0.79 -0.70
CA GLY A 104 -11.47 -0.09 -1.69
C GLY A 104 -12.28 0.39 -2.89
N ALA A 105 -13.15 -0.45 -3.43
CA ALA A 105 -14.05 -0.08 -4.52
C ALA A 105 -15.00 1.06 -4.12
N LEU A 106 -15.55 1.03 -2.91
CA LEU A 106 -16.39 2.12 -2.40
C LEU A 106 -15.60 3.43 -2.29
N ILE A 107 -14.40 3.41 -1.73
CA ILE A 107 -13.54 4.60 -1.60
C ILE A 107 -13.23 5.19 -2.98
N TYR A 108 -12.92 4.37 -3.98
CA TYR A 108 -12.69 4.85 -5.36
C TYR A 108 -13.92 5.55 -5.94
N ASN A 109 -15.11 4.98 -5.77
CA ASN A 109 -16.35 5.61 -6.24
C ASN A 109 -16.60 6.96 -5.56
N VAL A 110 -16.39 7.03 -4.24
CA VAL A 110 -16.51 8.29 -3.49
C VAL A 110 -15.51 9.34 -3.96
N LEU A 111 -14.25 8.96 -4.19
CA LEU A 111 -13.21 9.87 -4.71
C LEU A 111 -13.54 10.41 -6.10
N ASN A 112 -14.03 9.55 -6.99
CA ASN A 112 -14.45 9.97 -8.33
C ASN A 112 -15.61 10.97 -8.25
N LEU A 113 -16.59 10.72 -7.37
CA LEU A 113 -17.71 11.62 -7.16
C LEU A 113 -17.29 12.97 -6.57
N ILE A 114 -16.41 12.98 -5.57
CA ILE A 114 -15.86 14.23 -5.00
C ILE A 114 -15.10 15.02 -6.06
N THR A 115 -14.33 14.33 -6.92
CA THR A 115 -13.60 14.98 -8.01
C THR A 115 -14.56 15.60 -9.02
N ALA A 116 -15.62 14.89 -9.40
CA ALA A 116 -16.63 15.37 -10.33
C ALA A 116 -17.47 16.55 -9.79
N LEU A 117 -17.67 16.63 -8.47
CA LEU A 117 -18.34 17.77 -7.83
C LEU A 117 -17.43 18.99 -7.72
N GLY A 118 -16.13 18.78 -7.48
CA GLY A 118 -15.20 19.86 -7.15
C GLY A 118 -14.52 20.54 -8.34
N VAL A 119 -14.50 19.93 -9.53
CA VAL A 119 -13.84 20.48 -10.73
C VAL A 119 -14.71 20.28 -11.96
N ASN A 120 -14.81 21.30 -12.82
CA ASN A 120 -15.56 21.25 -14.08
C ASN A 120 -14.78 20.50 -15.17
N SER A 121 -15.47 19.88 -16.13
CA SER A 121 -14.88 19.12 -17.25
C SER A 121 -13.82 19.88 -18.04
N THR A 122 -13.94 21.20 -18.17
CA THR A 122 -12.97 22.06 -18.88
C THR A 122 -11.66 22.26 -18.13
N GLU A 123 -11.66 22.11 -16.80
CA GLU A 123 -10.48 22.28 -15.95
C GLU A 123 -9.77 20.94 -15.68
N LEU A 124 -10.41 19.80 -15.97
CA LEU A 124 -9.86 18.46 -15.71
C LEU A 124 -8.53 18.21 -16.42
N ASP A 125 -8.36 18.71 -17.65
CA ASP A 125 -7.16 18.51 -18.47
C ASP A 125 -6.02 19.49 -18.13
N ALA A 126 -6.35 20.64 -17.55
CA ALA A 126 -5.37 21.67 -17.17
C ALA A 126 -4.69 21.36 -15.83
N VAL A 127 -5.31 20.51 -15.01
CA VAL A 127 -4.89 20.23 -13.64
C VAL A 127 -4.15 18.89 -13.56
N SER A 128 -2.93 18.90 -13.04
CA SER A 128 -2.10 17.69 -12.88
C SER A 128 -2.61 16.70 -11.83
N TRP A 129 -3.38 17.19 -10.84
CA TRP A 129 -4.01 16.37 -9.81
C TRP A 129 -5.45 16.82 -9.55
N GLN A 130 -6.39 16.24 -10.30
CA GLN A 130 -7.80 16.66 -10.31
C GLN A 130 -8.43 16.53 -8.92
N THR A 131 -8.22 15.39 -8.25
CA THR A 131 -8.77 15.16 -6.90
C THR A 131 -8.21 16.13 -5.87
N GLY A 132 -6.93 16.47 -5.94
CA GLY A 132 -6.33 17.45 -5.02
C GLY A 132 -6.91 18.85 -5.20
N GLN A 133 -7.11 19.25 -6.46
CA GLN A 133 -7.77 20.52 -6.77
C GLN A 133 -9.23 20.52 -6.31
N ALA A 134 -9.97 19.42 -6.51
CA ALA A 134 -11.33 19.27 -6.02
C ALA A 134 -11.41 19.47 -4.50
N VAL A 135 -10.52 18.82 -3.74
CA VAL A 135 -10.46 18.95 -2.27
C VAL A 135 -10.13 20.39 -1.86
N LYS A 136 -9.21 21.04 -2.57
CA LYS A 136 -8.83 22.43 -2.33
C LYS A 136 -9.99 23.39 -2.55
N THR A 137 -10.77 23.19 -3.62
CA THR A 137 -11.95 24.00 -3.94
C THR A 137 -13.10 23.76 -2.96
N LEU A 138 -13.37 22.50 -2.62
CA LEU A 138 -14.53 22.12 -1.80
C LEU A 138 -14.34 22.40 -0.31
N VAL A 139 -13.16 22.11 0.25
CA VAL A 139 -12.93 22.16 1.71
C VAL A 139 -11.88 23.19 2.11
N GLY A 140 -10.94 23.50 1.22
CA GLY A 140 -9.89 24.49 1.45
C GLY A 140 -8.50 23.91 1.73
N ASN A 141 -7.53 24.81 1.87
CA ASN A 141 -6.09 24.48 1.90
C ASN A 141 -5.67 23.61 3.10
N GLY A 142 -6.34 23.73 4.25
CA GLY A 142 -5.95 23.00 5.46
C GLY A 142 -6.04 21.48 5.29
N LEU A 143 -7.17 20.99 4.75
CA LEU A 143 -7.39 19.57 4.53
C LEU A 143 -6.59 19.04 3.33
N PHE A 144 -6.32 19.90 2.34
CA PHE A 144 -5.41 19.59 1.23
C PHE A 144 -4.00 19.24 1.72
N TYR A 145 -3.40 20.04 2.60
CA TYR A 145 -2.07 19.73 3.14
C TYR A 145 -2.06 18.47 4.01
N LEU A 146 -3.09 18.29 4.85
CA LEU A 146 -3.23 17.07 5.65
C LEU A 146 -3.33 15.83 4.77
N LEU A 147 -4.14 15.88 3.70
CA LEU A 147 -4.28 14.81 2.73
C LEU A 147 -2.94 14.51 2.05
N GLY A 148 -2.20 15.53 1.62
CA GLY A 148 -0.89 15.36 0.99
C GLY A 148 0.12 14.62 1.87
N VAL A 149 0.22 15.00 3.15
CA VAL A 149 1.10 14.32 4.12
C VAL A 149 0.64 12.89 4.39
N ALA A 150 -0.67 12.69 4.57
CA ALA A 150 -1.24 11.37 4.81
C ALA A 150 -1.04 10.42 3.60
N MET A 151 -1.21 10.93 2.38
CA MET A 151 -0.95 10.20 1.13
C MET A 151 0.51 9.79 1.01
N PHE A 152 1.44 10.70 1.30
CA PHE A 152 2.87 10.38 1.29
C PHE A 152 3.20 9.24 2.26
N GLY A 153 2.67 9.30 3.49
CA GLY A 153 2.82 8.24 4.48
C GLY A 153 2.19 6.91 4.04
N ALA A 154 1.04 6.94 3.39
CA ALA A 154 0.38 5.76 2.87
C ALA A 154 1.18 5.08 1.73
N VAL A 155 1.81 5.86 0.84
CA VAL A 155 2.69 5.32 -0.20
C VAL A 155 3.89 4.62 0.43
N ILE A 156 4.55 5.23 1.42
CA ILE A 156 5.66 4.59 2.16
C ILE A 156 5.19 3.28 2.81
N SER A 157 4.02 3.30 3.45
CA SER A 157 3.44 2.12 4.09
C SER A 157 3.15 0.99 3.10
N GLY A 158 2.61 1.32 1.93
CA GLY A 158 2.33 0.35 0.86
C GLY A 158 3.62 -0.28 0.33
N LEU A 159 4.64 0.53 0.06
CA LEU A 159 5.96 0.05 -0.38
C LEU A 159 6.59 -0.91 0.63
N ASN A 160 6.51 -0.61 1.93
CA ASN A 160 7.02 -1.50 2.96
C ASN A 160 6.22 -2.81 3.04
N GLY A 161 4.90 -2.75 2.90
CA GLY A 161 4.05 -3.94 2.85
C GLY A 161 4.45 -4.87 1.69
N PHE A 162 4.62 -4.30 0.49
CA PHE A 162 5.10 -5.04 -0.67
C PHE A 162 6.49 -5.63 -0.45
N PHE A 163 7.43 -4.86 0.11
CA PHE A 163 8.79 -5.32 0.39
C PHE A 163 8.81 -6.53 1.35
N ILE A 164 7.99 -6.50 2.40
CA ILE A 164 7.85 -7.62 3.35
C ILE A 164 7.24 -8.84 2.67
N GLY A 165 6.21 -8.65 1.84
CA GLY A 165 5.57 -9.72 1.06
C GLY A 165 6.55 -10.40 0.11
N SER A 166 7.27 -9.63 -0.70
CA SER A 166 8.28 -10.15 -1.63
C SER A 166 9.41 -10.88 -0.90
N SER A 167 9.89 -10.34 0.23
CA SER A 167 10.93 -11.01 1.03
C SER A 167 10.47 -12.39 1.53
N ARG A 168 9.20 -12.52 1.92
CA ARG A 168 8.60 -13.78 2.36
C ARG A 168 8.44 -14.79 1.23
N LEU A 169 8.02 -14.34 0.05
CA LEU A 169 7.96 -15.20 -1.14
C LEU A 169 9.32 -15.79 -1.49
N VAL A 170 10.39 -14.99 -1.44
CA VAL A 170 11.76 -15.48 -1.68
C VAL A 170 12.18 -16.47 -0.60
N LEU A 171 11.82 -16.22 0.67
CA LEU A 171 12.09 -17.13 1.78
C LEU A 171 11.35 -18.48 1.62
N SER A 172 10.08 -18.48 1.22
CA SER A 172 9.32 -19.72 1.00
C SER A 172 9.89 -20.53 -0.16
N MET A 173 10.31 -19.87 -1.25
CA MET A 173 10.98 -20.54 -2.38
C MET A 173 12.32 -21.15 -1.96
N SER A 174 13.09 -20.46 -1.12
CA SER A 174 14.36 -20.98 -0.60
C SER A 174 14.14 -22.18 0.33
N GLN A 175 13.08 -22.16 1.14
CA GLN A 175 12.74 -23.28 2.02
C GLN A 175 12.29 -24.50 1.22
N ASP A 176 11.40 -24.33 0.24
CA ASP A 176 10.96 -25.42 -0.64
C ASP A 176 12.12 -26.04 -1.44
N TYR A 177 13.08 -25.22 -1.88
CA TYR A 177 14.30 -25.70 -2.55
C TYR A 177 15.18 -26.57 -1.63
N ASP A 178 15.33 -26.19 -0.35
CA ASP A 178 16.12 -26.95 0.63
C ASP A 178 15.42 -28.29 0.98
N ILE A 179 14.08 -28.32 1.01
CA ILE A 179 13.28 -29.53 1.28
C ILE A 179 13.32 -30.53 0.11
N GLY A 180 13.45 -30.05 -1.13
CA GLY A 180 13.58 -30.90 -2.33
C GLY A 180 14.90 -31.66 -2.45
N THR A 181 15.89 -31.36 -1.63
CA THR A 181 17.25 -31.97 -1.69
C THR A 181 17.59 -32.89 -0.52
N GLN A 182 16.69 -33.11 0.45
CA GLN A 182 16.98 -33.94 1.62
C GLN A 182 15.97 -35.09 1.81
N PRO A 183 16.42 -36.36 1.89
CA PRO A 183 15.56 -37.43 2.42
C PRO A 183 15.34 -37.16 3.91
N LEU A 184 14.08 -37.12 4.34
CA LEU A 184 13.69 -36.84 5.72
C LEU A 184 14.36 -37.81 6.70
N ASN A 185 15.38 -37.36 7.42
CA ASN A 185 15.85 -38.07 8.60
C ASN A 185 16.23 -37.08 9.71
N ASN A 186 15.25 -36.86 10.60
CA ASN A 186 15.35 -36.27 11.92
C ASN A 186 15.51 -34.74 12.06
N LYS A 187 14.70 -34.15 12.94
CA LYS A 187 14.60 -32.72 13.26
C LYS A 187 15.83 -32.16 13.98
N SER A 188 16.71 -33.02 14.50
CA SER A 188 17.92 -32.66 15.26
C SER A 188 18.96 -31.89 14.43
N ASP A 189 19.06 -32.15 13.12
CA ASP A 189 20.14 -31.61 12.29
C ASP A 189 19.82 -30.24 11.66
N ALA A 190 18.56 -29.81 11.72
CA ALA A 190 18.11 -28.50 11.23
C ALA A 190 18.60 -27.36 12.14
N ASP A 191 18.54 -27.55 13.47
CA ASP A 191 18.98 -26.56 14.45
C ASP A 191 20.51 -26.41 14.48
N LEU A 192 21.25 -27.50 14.23
CA LEU A 192 22.72 -27.52 14.12
C LEU A 192 23.25 -26.81 12.86
N ARG A 193 22.39 -26.54 11.87
CA ARG A 193 22.77 -25.94 10.58
C ARG A 193 22.35 -24.49 10.43
N ALA A 194 21.36 -24.02 11.20
CA ALA A 194 21.00 -22.60 11.29
C ALA A 194 22.18 -21.70 11.75
N THR A 195 23.15 -22.27 12.46
CA THR A 195 24.40 -21.62 12.88
C THR A 195 25.49 -21.60 11.79
N LYS A 196 25.39 -22.42 10.73
CA LYS A 196 26.44 -22.53 9.69
C LYS A 196 26.39 -21.43 8.63
N ASN A 197 25.24 -20.77 8.46
CA ASN A 197 25.01 -19.72 7.44
C ASN A 197 25.08 -18.29 8.00
N VAL A 198 25.57 -18.14 9.23
CA VAL A 198 25.73 -16.88 9.92
C VAL A 198 27.22 -16.68 10.19
N GLU A 199 27.80 -15.61 9.67
CA GLU A 199 29.15 -15.19 10.07
C GLU A 199 29.03 -14.19 11.21
N THR A 200 29.64 -14.53 12.35
CA THR A 200 29.83 -13.61 13.47
C THR A 200 30.91 -12.61 13.10
N VAL A 201 30.53 -11.36 12.83
CA VAL A 201 31.49 -10.26 12.68
C VAL A 201 31.73 -9.67 14.07
N GLU A 202 32.95 -9.83 14.58
CA GLU A 202 33.36 -9.21 15.83
C GLU A 202 33.61 -7.72 15.61
N THR A 203 32.83 -6.88 16.29
CA THR A 203 33.10 -5.44 16.41
C THR A 203 33.42 -5.12 17.86
N SER A 204 34.15 -4.03 18.12
CA SER A 204 34.68 -3.67 19.46
C SER A 204 33.62 -3.42 20.55
N SER A 205 32.34 -3.62 20.25
CA SER A 205 31.20 -3.51 21.18
C SER A 205 30.31 -4.78 21.24
N GLY A 206 30.73 -5.90 20.64
CA GLY A 206 30.01 -7.19 20.69
C GLY A 206 29.80 -7.85 19.32
N SER A 207 29.50 -9.15 19.34
CA SER A 207 29.28 -9.99 18.15
C SER A 207 27.87 -9.81 17.59
N ILE A 208 27.75 -9.39 16.33
CA ILE A 208 26.47 -9.29 15.60
C ILE A 208 26.42 -10.41 14.55
N ASN A 209 25.34 -11.18 14.59
CA ASN A 209 25.09 -12.28 13.66
C ASN A 209 24.37 -11.76 12.42
N ILE A 210 25.08 -11.68 11.28
CA ILE A 210 24.52 -11.18 10.02
C ILE A 210 24.39 -12.33 9.00
N PRO A 211 23.21 -12.53 8.40
CA PRO A 211 23.03 -13.50 7.32
C PRO A 211 23.92 -13.21 6.10
N LYS A 212 24.61 -14.22 5.58
CA LYS A 212 25.60 -14.09 4.48
C LYS A 212 25.07 -13.42 3.21
N TRP A 213 23.78 -13.58 2.89
CA TRP A 213 23.17 -12.97 1.71
C TRP A 213 23.11 -11.43 1.78
N ILE A 214 23.10 -10.85 2.98
CA ILE A 214 23.11 -9.39 3.17
C ILE A 214 24.51 -8.80 2.87
N ILE A 215 25.58 -9.53 3.22
CA ILE A 215 26.96 -9.10 2.95
C ILE A 215 27.23 -9.01 1.44
N PHE A 216 26.64 -9.91 0.65
CA PHE A 216 26.73 -9.91 -0.81
C PHE A 216 26.19 -8.62 -1.46
N PHE A 217 25.19 -7.96 -0.85
CA PHE A 217 24.62 -6.72 -1.37
C PHE A 217 25.33 -5.44 -0.88
N ILE A 218 26.16 -5.54 0.16
CA ILE A 218 26.90 -4.40 0.74
C ILE A 218 28.31 -4.30 0.14
N GLY A 219 28.87 -5.40 -0.38
CA GLY A 219 30.22 -5.48 -0.94
C GLY A 219 30.32 -5.37 -2.47
N GLY A 220 29.28 -4.89 -3.16
CA GLY A 220 29.25 -4.68 -4.61
C GLY A 220 29.32 -3.21 -4.99
#